data_AF-A0A382QDC3-F1
#
_entry.id   AF-A0A382QDC3-F1
#
_cell.length_a   1.000
_cell.length_b   1.000
_cell.length_c   1.000
_cell.angle_alpha   90.00
_cell.angle_beta   90.00
_cell.angle_gamma   90.00
#
_symmetry.space_group_name_H-M   'P 1'
#
loop_
_entity.id
_entity.type
_entity.pdbx_description
1 polymer ?
#
loop_
_entity_poly.entity_id
_entity_poly.type
_entity_poly.pdbx_seq_one_letter_code
_entity_poly.pdbx_strand_id
1 'polypeptide(L)' 'MASVNDIGPEKANQLLASELKKIDKITPPSWADFVKTGQHKERPPENPDWWFVRAASILRNIYNHGPVGVSKMRTRY' A
#
# COMPACT_ATOMS: atom_id res chain seq x y z
N MET A 1 -0.87 -16.40 -19.34
CA MET A 1 -1.73 -15.76 -18.33
C MET A 1 -0.87 -14.72 -17.64
N ALA A 2 -1.18 -13.42 -17.76
CA ALA A 2 -0.33 -12.37 -17.20
C ALA A 2 -0.45 -12.35 -15.68
N SER A 3 0.69 -12.38 -15.00
CA SER A 3 0.83 -12.38 -13.55
C SER A 3 1.31 -11.01 -13.05
N VAL A 4 1.03 -10.69 -11.78
CA VAL A 4 1.46 -9.40 -11.16
C VAL A 4 2.99 -9.20 -11.21
N ASN A 5 3.75 -10.29 -11.33
CA ASN A 5 5.21 -10.28 -11.41
C ASN A 5 5.75 -9.97 -12.82
N ASP A 6 4.90 -9.98 -13.86
CA ASP A 6 5.30 -9.63 -15.23
C ASP A 6 5.37 -8.11 -15.45
N ILE A 7 4.89 -7.32 -14.48
CA ILE A 7 4.87 -5.86 -14.51
C ILE A 7 5.85 -5.33 -13.46
N GLY A 8 6.52 -4.21 -13.77
CA GLY A 8 7.34 -3.51 -12.80
C GLY A 8 6.56 -3.18 -11.51
N PRO A 9 7.18 -3.33 -10.32
CA PRO A 9 6.49 -3.25 -9.03
C PRO A 9 5.80 -1.90 -8.79
N GLU A 10 6.41 -0.82 -9.27
CA GLU A 10 5.86 0.54 -9.15
C GLU A 10 4.56 0.68 -9.96
N LYS A 11 4.59 0.26 -11.23
CA LYS A 11 3.44 0.31 -12.13
C LYS A 11 2.30 -0.58 -11.63
N ALA A 12 2.61 -1.76 -11.11
CA ALA A 12 1.62 -2.64 -10.48
C ALA A 12 0.94 -1.96 -9.28
N ASN A 13 1.71 -1.31 -8.41
CA ASN A 13 1.15 -0.60 -7.24
C ASN A 13 0.29 0.59 -7.63
N GLN A 14 0.65 1.36 -8.66
CA GLN A 14 -0.15 2.50 -9.13
C GLN A 14 -1.49 2.06 -9.73
N LEU A 15 -1.48 1.00 -10.55
CA LEU A 15 -2.70 0.43 -11.12
C LEU A 15 -3.61 -0.12 -10.02
N LEU A 16 -3.07 -0.89 -9.08
CA LEU A 16 -3.82 -1.38 -7.92
C LEU A 16 -4.37 -0.24 -7.07
N ALA A 17 -3.57 0.79 -6.78
CA ALA A 17 -4.05 1.95 -6.02
C ALA A 17 -5.24 2.63 -6.71
N SER A 18 -5.21 2.72 -8.04
CA SER A 18 -6.30 3.30 -8.84
C SER A 18 -7.57 2.46 -8.78
N GLU A 19 -7.44 1.13 -8.80
CA GLU A 19 -8.57 0.20 -8.63
C GLU A 19 -9.11 0.23 -7.19
N LEU A 20 -8.26 0.29 -6.18
CA LEU A 20 -8.66 0.35 -4.78
C LEU A 20 -9.46 1.62 -4.47
N LYS A 21 -9.13 2.75 -5.10
CA LYS A 21 -9.90 4.00 -4.98
C LYS A 21 -11.33 3.90 -5.51
N LYS A 22 -11.59 3.02 -6.48
CA LYS A 22 -12.94 2.81 -7.03
C LYS A 22 -13.82 1.96 -6.10
N ILE A 23 -13.22 1.28 -5.13
CA ILE A 23 -13.93 0.40 -4.20
C ILE A 23 -14.36 1.23 -2.99
N ASP A 24 -15.65 1.52 -2.90
CA ASP A 24 -16.25 2.32 -1.82
C ASP A 24 -16.03 1.76 -0.41
N LYS A 25 -15.77 0.45 -0.30
CA LYS A 25 -15.45 -0.22 0.98
C LYS A 25 -14.06 0.09 1.51
N ILE A 26 -13.15 0.57 0.67
CA ILE A 26 -11.74 0.77 1.00
C ILE A 26 -11.54 2.28 1.16
N THR A 27 -11.97 2.80 2.30
CA THR A 27 -11.82 4.21 2.65
C THR A 27 -10.60 4.44 3.53
N PRO A 28 -9.82 5.49 3.27
CA PRO A 28 -8.74 5.87 4.16
C PRO A 28 -9.34 6.34 5.50
N PRO A 29 -8.70 5.97 6.62
CA PRO A 29 -9.13 6.44 7.93
C PRO A 29 -8.87 7.95 8.08
N SER A 30 -9.66 8.63 8.91
CA SER A 30 -9.57 10.08 9.12
C SER A 30 -8.22 10.59 9.61
N TRP A 31 -7.42 9.74 10.26
CA TRP A 31 -6.08 10.07 10.72
C TRP A 31 -5.00 9.96 9.64
N ALA A 32 -5.29 9.39 8.46
CA ALA A 32 -4.30 9.11 7.43
C ALA A 32 -3.55 10.37 6.94
N ASP A 33 -4.23 11.51 6.89
CA ASP A 33 -3.62 12.78 6.46
C ASP A 33 -2.67 13.41 7.49
N PHE A 34 -2.78 13.02 8.77
CA PHE A 34 -2.06 13.68 9.86
C PHE A 34 -0.86 12.88 10.37
N VAL A 35 -0.77 11.60 10.02
CA VAL A 35 0.25 10.71 10.58
C VAL A 35 1.50 10.60 9.71
N LYS A 36 2.62 10.38 10.37
CA LYS A 36 3.84 9.87 9.72
C LYS A 36 3.73 8.38 9.46
N THR A 37 4.41 7.92 8.41
CA THR A 37 4.37 6.52 7.96
C THR A 37 5.17 5.55 8.83
N GLY A 38 6.09 6.06 9.65
CA GLY A 38 6.92 5.29 10.57
C GLY A 38 7.69 6.21 11.52
N GLN A 39 8.24 5.66 12.61
CA GLN A 39 8.98 6.45 13.61
C GLN A 39 10.19 7.17 13.00
N HIS A 40 10.84 6.53 12.03
CA HIS A 40 12.04 7.01 11.33
C HIS A 40 11.78 8.16 10.35
N LYS A 41 10.53 8.54 10.12
CA LYS A 41 10.16 9.69 9.28
C LYS A 41 9.89 10.92 10.14
N GLU A 42 10.33 12.08 9.69
CA GLU A 42 10.07 13.36 10.36
C GLU A 42 8.82 14.06 9.83
N ARG A 43 8.51 13.89 8.53
CA ARG A 43 7.38 14.54 7.86
C ARG A 43 6.32 13.53 7.41
N PRO A 44 5.04 13.93 7.34
CA PRO A 44 4.00 13.14 6.67
C PRO A 44 4.33 12.91 5.18
N PRO A 45 3.73 11.89 4.55
CA PRO A 45 3.88 11.65 3.12
C PRO A 45 3.38 12.85 2.30
N GLU A 46 4.12 13.22 1.25
CA GLU A 46 3.73 14.31 0.34
C GLU A 46 2.55 13.90 -0.57
N ASN A 47 2.37 12.60 -0.80
CA ASN A 47 1.27 12.10 -1.63
C ASN A 47 -0.01 11.97 -0.78
N PRO A 48 -1.09 12.70 -1.08
CA PRO A 48 -2.35 12.57 -0.35
C PRO A 48 -2.97 11.17 -0.46
N ASP A 49 -2.69 10.46 -1.55
CA ASP A 49 -3.17 9.09 -1.79
C ASP A 49 -2.22 8.00 -1.25
N TRP A 50 -1.27 8.36 -0.39
CA TRP A 50 -0.25 7.44 0.12
C TRP A 50 -0.86 6.18 0.74
N TRP A 51 -2.04 6.30 1.36
CA TRP A 51 -2.72 5.19 2.01
C TRP A 51 -3.13 4.11 1.00
N PHE A 52 -3.66 4.50 -0.16
CA PHE A 52 -4.00 3.57 -1.24
C PHE A 52 -2.77 2.91 -1.85
N VAL A 53 -1.68 3.67 -2.01
CA VAL A 53 -0.40 3.13 -2.49
C VAL A 53 0.17 2.10 -1.51
N ARG A 54 0.07 2.35 -0.20
CA ARG A 54 0.48 1.41 0.84
C ARG A 54 -0.40 0.16 0.84
N ALA A 55 -1.72 0.30 0.70
CA ALA A 55 -2.65 -0.82 0.61
C ALA A 55 -2.35 -1.72 -0.61
N ALA A 56 -2.10 -1.12 -1.78
CA ALA A 56 -1.67 -1.84 -2.98
C ALA A 56 -0.38 -2.64 -2.75
N SER A 57 0.62 -2.02 -2.11
CA SER A 57 1.89 -2.66 -1.78
C SER A 57 1.72 -3.84 -0.81
N ILE A 58 0.84 -3.72 0.17
CA ILE A 58 0.50 -4.79 1.13
C ILE A 58 -0.15 -5.97 0.40
N LEU A 59 -1.16 -5.72 -0.45
CA LEU A 59 -1.83 -6.76 -1.22
C LEU A 59 -0.86 -7.51 -2.13
N ARG A 60 0.04 -6.79 -2.81
CA ARG A 60 1.10 -7.41 -3.63
C ARG A 60 2.03 -8.29 -2.79
N ASN A 61 2.42 -7.87 -1.60
CA ASN A 61 3.25 -8.68 -0.71
C ASN A 61 2.52 -9.95 -0.25
N ILE A 62 1.24 -9.87 0.08
CA ILE A 62 0.42 -11.04 0.46
C ILE A 62 0.31 -11.99 -0.74
N TYR A 63 0.08 -11.47 -1.95
CA TYR A 63 0.02 -12.29 -3.16
C TYR A 63 1.33 -13.06 -3.41
N ASN A 64 2.48 -12.41 -3.22
CA ASN A 64 3.79 -13.02 -3.51
C ASN A 64 4.33 -13.91 -2.39
N HIS A 65 4.03 -13.61 -1.13
CA HIS A 65 4.62 -14.29 0.02
C HIS A 65 3.61 -15.11 0.84
N GLY A 66 2.34 -15.15 0.42
CA GLY A 66 1.26 -15.83 1.13
C GLY A 66 0.78 -15.06 2.37
N PRO A 67 0.21 -15.73 3.38
CA PRO A 67 -0.29 -15.07 4.58
C PRO A 67 0.87 -14.46 5.40
N VAL A 68 0.96 -13.13 5.41
CA VAL A 68 1.96 -12.38 6.18
C VAL A 68 1.30 -11.66 7.34
N GLY A 69 1.78 -11.90 8.57
CA GLY A 69 1.29 -11.24 9.77
C GLY A 69 1.76 -9.79 9.90
N VAL A 70 1.06 -9.02 10.76
CA VAL A 70 1.31 -7.59 10.97
C VAL A 70 2.75 -7.29 11.43
N SER A 71 3.34 -8.16 12.25
CA SER A 71 4.73 -7.98 12.72
C SER A 71 5.74 -7.98 11.59
N LYS A 72 5.57 -8.88 10.60
CA LYS A 72 6.48 -8.97 9.44
C LYS A 72 6.30 -7.77 8.50
N MET A 73 5.06 -7.30 8.34
CA MET A 73 4.79 -6.08 7.56
C MET A 73 5.42 -4.86 8.22
N ARG A 74 5.34 -4.73 9.55
CA ARG A 74 5.97 -3.62 10.28
C ARG A 74 7.49 -3.56 10.10
N THR A 75 8.16 -4.69 9.95
CA THR A 75 9.62 -4.71 9.70
C THR A 75 9.97 -4.31 8.26
N ARG A 76 9.04 -4.50 7.31
CA ARG A 76 9.27 -4.23 5.88
C ARG A 76 9.07 -2.75 5.50
N TYR A 77 8.34 -1.98 6.31
CA TYR A 77 7.97 -0.58 6.07
C TYR A 77 8.52 0.34 7.16
#